data_AF-A0A2N3V3Y8-F1
#
_entry.id   AF-A0A2N3V3Y8-F1
#
_cell.length_a   1.000
_cell.length_b   1.000
_cell.length_c   1.000
_cell.angle_alpha   90.00
_cell.angle_beta   90.00
_cell.angle_gamma   90.00
#
_symmetry.space_group_name_H-M   'P 1'
#
loop_
_entity.id
_entity.type
_entity.pdbx_description
1 polymer ?
#
loop_
_entity_poly.entity_id
_entity_poly.type
_entity_poly.pdbx_seq_one_letter_code
_entity_poly.pdbx_strand_id
1 'polypeptide(L)'
;MRSSVHFSNIRNEIIGQLKKATREIKVAIAWLTDEDIIRTLTQRAEGGLNVTVVMSESKENFRNISKWKDFLRHGGKLHIATPKFLHHKFCIIDNKTIINGSYNWTYFAQSNDENILVITLDTAIHEDTKLLTAFEAKHKFFCDKASQLMNEIADLNQFKEQGKVAALLLAQLDEDEIRLRQELEDDVKKSFDEALRIEIPISILLLERMKLDGGGVEFIKRILHDEMTSGEMKSGFRKLEEPIPHRVDLSLEYLVSRPKYQKLFSDKEVEFCKKLMSAYNLC
;
A
#
# COMPACT_ATOMS: atom_id res chain seq x y z
N MET A 1 -19.47 -3.76 13.70
CA MET A 1 -18.18 -3.36 14.33
C MET A 1 -18.31 -2.14 15.24
N ARG A 2 -17.35 -1.98 16.17
CA ARG A 2 -17.00 -0.71 16.83
C ARG A 2 -15.58 -0.33 16.44
N SER A 3 -15.28 0.95 16.30
CA SER A 3 -13.92 1.39 15.97
C SER A 3 -13.49 2.61 16.79
N SER A 4 -12.19 2.72 17.03
CA SER A 4 -11.54 3.88 17.66
C SER A 4 -10.25 4.22 16.93
N VAL A 5 -10.04 5.50 16.69
CA VAL A 5 -8.81 6.03 16.09
C VAL A 5 -7.93 6.64 17.19
N HIS A 6 -6.62 6.43 17.07
CA HIS A 6 -5.63 6.93 18.02
C HIS A 6 -4.52 7.64 17.24
N PHE A 7 -4.31 8.92 17.57
CA PHE A 7 -3.23 9.78 17.05
C PHE A 7 -2.13 10.05 18.10
N SER A 8 -2.31 9.56 19.32
CA SER A 8 -1.36 9.69 20.41
C SER A 8 -1.41 8.46 21.31
N ASN A 9 -0.36 8.26 22.11
CA ASN A 9 -0.23 7.11 23.02
C ASN A 9 -0.37 5.73 22.31
N ILE A 10 -0.09 5.69 21.01
CA ILE A 10 -0.38 4.56 20.11
C ILE A 10 0.28 3.26 20.57
N ARG A 11 1.56 3.33 20.96
CA ARG A 11 2.30 2.18 21.49
C ARG A 11 1.58 1.52 22.68
N ASN A 12 1.11 2.32 23.63
CA ASN A 12 0.45 1.78 24.82
C ASN A 12 -0.92 1.19 24.48
N GLU A 13 -1.62 1.75 23.48
CA GLU A 13 -2.84 1.15 22.95
C GLU A 13 -2.56 -0.22 22.31
N ILE A 14 -1.53 -0.32 21.46
CA ILE A 14 -1.11 -1.60 20.85
C ILE A 14 -0.81 -2.63 21.94
N ILE A 15 0.05 -2.29 22.92
CA ILE A 15 0.39 -3.18 24.04
C ILE A 15 -0.87 -3.57 24.83
N GLY A 16 -1.77 -2.62 25.08
CA GLY A 16 -3.04 -2.84 25.77
C GLY A 16 -3.93 -3.84 25.05
N GLN A 17 -4.03 -3.76 23.72
CA GLN A 17 -4.79 -4.70 22.91
C GLN A 17 -4.12 -6.09 22.87
N LEU A 18 -2.81 -6.16 22.68
CA LEU A 18 -2.07 -7.43 22.70
C LEU A 18 -2.21 -8.18 24.03
N LYS A 19 -2.22 -7.46 25.16
CA LYS A 19 -2.42 -8.05 26.50
C LYS A 19 -3.81 -8.65 26.70
N LYS A 20 -4.83 -8.16 25.98
CA LYS A 20 -6.21 -8.68 26.04
C LYS A 20 -6.40 -9.97 25.23
N ALA A 21 -5.43 -10.36 24.40
CA ALA A 21 -5.51 -11.57 23.61
C ALA A 21 -5.65 -12.82 24.49
N THR A 22 -6.42 -13.79 24.02
CA THR A 22 -6.76 -15.03 24.74
C THR A 22 -6.50 -16.31 23.93
N ARG A 23 -6.39 -16.21 22.61
CA ARG A 23 -6.29 -17.37 21.71
C ARG A 23 -5.15 -17.23 20.71
N GLU A 24 -5.14 -16.14 19.94
CA GLU A 24 -4.17 -15.97 18.86
C GLU A 24 -3.89 -14.51 18.52
N ILE A 25 -2.68 -14.26 18.03
CA ILE A 25 -2.24 -12.96 17.54
C ILE A 25 -1.53 -13.19 16.20
N LYS A 26 -1.97 -12.46 15.17
CA LYS A 26 -1.40 -12.47 13.82
C LYS A 26 -0.92 -11.06 13.50
N VAL A 27 0.36 -10.86 13.22
CA VAL A 27 0.95 -9.54 12.98
C VAL A 27 1.58 -9.50 11.59
N ALA A 28 1.26 -8.49 10.80
CA ALA A 28 1.99 -8.14 9.57
C ALA A 28 2.47 -6.70 9.67
N ILE A 29 3.78 -6.52 9.85
CA ILE A 29 4.35 -5.21 10.22
C ILE A 29 5.63 -4.92 9.44
N ALA A 30 5.75 -3.74 8.85
CA ALA A 30 6.95 -3.38 8.08
C ALA A 30 8.19 -3.37 8.99
N TRP A 31 8.16 -2.57 10.06
CA TRP A 31 9.21 -2.57 11.07
C TRP A 31 8.69 -2.85 12.47
N LEU A 32 9.40 -3.75 13.17
CA LEU A 32 9.17 -4.11 14.55
C LEU A 32 10.50 -4.15 15.30
N THR A 33 10.79 -3.05 15.99
CA THR A 33 12.02 -2.87 16.78
C THR A 33 11.75 -2.40 18.21
N ASP A 34 10.50 -2.06 18.56
CA ASP A 34 10.12 -1.72 19.93
C ASP A 34 10.12 -2.99 20.80
N GLU A 35 11.06 -3.04 21.75
CA GLU A 35 11.26 -4.23 22.58
C GLU A 35 10.14 -4.46 23.59
N ASP A 36 9.35 -3.43 23.92
CA ASP A 36 8.21 -3.57 24.83
C ASP A 36 7.04 -4.27 24.13
N ILE A 37 6.87 -4.01 22.83
CA ILE A 37 5.92 -4.74 21.99
C ILE A 37 6.41 -6.18 21.78
N ILE A 38 7.68 -6.40 21.41
CA ILE A 38 8.26 -7.74 21.25
C ILE A 38 8.10 -8.55 22.55
N ARG A 39 8.46 -7.96 23.70
CA ARG A 39 8.31 -8.62 25.01
C ARG A 39 6.86 -8.97 25.31
N THR A 40 5.91 -8.10 24.96
CA THR A 40 4.49 -8.40 25.15
C THR A 40 4.07 -9.60 24.29
N LEU A 41 4.49 -9.66 23.02
CA LEU A 41 4.24 -10.81 22.14
C LEU A 41 4.86 -12.10 22.70
N THR A 42 6.11 -12.03 23.18
CA THR A 42 6.80 -13.15 23.84
C THR A 42 6.02 -13.64 25.06
N GLN A 43 5.55 -12.75 25.93
CA GLN A 43 4.74 -13.12 27.10
C GLN A 43 3.41 -13.77 26.72
N ARG A 44 2.81 -13.38 25.58
CA ARG A 44 1.60 -14.04 25.07
C ARG A 44 1.93 -15.45 24.55
N ALA A 45 3.02 -15.62 23.80
CA ALA A 45 3.48 -16.93 23.34
C ALA A 45 3.84 -17.86 24.50
N GLU A 46 4.56 -17.35 25.51
CA GLU A 46 4.89 -18.06 26.75
C GLU A 46 3.64 -18.53 27.51
N GLY A 47 2.57 -17.72 27.49
CA GLY A 47 1.27 -18.09 28.02
C GLY A 47 0.50 -19.14 27.20
N GLY A 48 1.09 -19.67 26.12
CA GLY A 48 0.51 -20.71 25.26
C GLY A 48 -0.34 -20.20 24.10
N LEU A 49 -0.40 -18.89 23.85
CA LEU A 49 -1.15 -18.34 22.72
C LEU A 49 -0.40 -18.59 21.41
N ASN A 50 -1.15 -18.83 20.33
CA ASN A 50 -0.57 -18.90 18.99
C ASN A 50 -0.24 -17.49 18.49
N VAL A 51 1.03 -17.09 18.60
CA VAL A 51 1.51 -15.78 18.13
C VAL A 51 2.31 -15.96 16.85
N THR A 52 1.84 -15.38 15.75
CA THR A 52 2.51 -15.39 14.45
C THR A 52 2.81 -13.95 14.02
N VAL A 53 4.06 -13.68 13.69
CA VAL A 53 4.54 -12.38 13.24
C VAL A 53 5.17 -12.55 11.87
N VAL A 54 4.78 -11.73 10.90
CA VAL A 54 5.52 -11.54 9.66
C VAL A 54 6.01 -10.10 9.57
N MET A 55 7.32 -9.94 9.35
CA MET A 55 7.95 -8.63 9.22
C MET A 55 8.83 -8.51 7.97
N SER A 56 9.08 -7.30 7.51
CA SER A 56 9.89 -7.09 6.30
C SER A 56 11.35 -7.49 6.48
N GLU A 57 11.99 -7.91 5.39
CA GLU A 57 13.44 -8.09 5.28
C GLU A 57 14.16 -6.72 5.24
N SER A 58 14.14 -5.98 6.36
CA SER A 58 14.76 -4.67 6.52
C SER A 58 15.86 -4.71 7.57
N LYS A 59 17.00 -4.04 7.32
CA LYS A 59 18.14 -4.00 8.27
C LYS A 59 17.73 -3.57 9.68
N GLU A 60 16.76 -2.67 9.78
CA GLU A 60 16.19 -2.16 11.03
C GLU A 60 15.69 -3.29 11.92
N ASN A 61 14.97 -4.28 11.36
CA ASN A 61 14.41 -5.41 12.09
C ASN A 61 15.49 -6.38 12.62
N PHE A 62 16.70 -6.35 12.05
CA PHE A 62 17.80 -7.26 12.40
C PHE A 62 18.91 -6.61 13.23
N ARG A 63 18.74 -5.35 13.67
CA ARG A 63 19.71 -4.68 14.54
C ARG A 63 19.86 -5.38 15.90
N ASN A 64 18.75 -5.89 16.46
CA ASN A 64 18.72 -6.56 17.76
C ASN A 64 17.96 -7.90 17.73
N ILE A 65 18.43 -8.84 16.92
CA ILE A 65 17.79 -10.16 16.75
C ILE A 65 17.68 -10.97 18.05
N SER A 66 18.50 -10.67 19.07
CA SER A 66 18.49 -11.37 20.36
C SER A 66 17.15 -11.30 21.08
N LYS A 67 16.34 -10.26 20.79
CA LYS A 67 15.01 -10.05 21.38
C LYS A 67 13.99 -11.09 20.94
N TRP A 68 14.23 -11.76 19.81
CA TRP A 68 13.39 -12.84 19.30
C TRP A 68 13.73 -14.22 19.90
N LYS A 69 14.81 -14.33 20.71
CA LYS A 69 15.23 -15.61 21.32
C LYS A 69 14.11 -16.32 22.05
N ASP A 70 13.56 -15.61 23.03
CA ASP A 70 12.57 -16.18 23.93
C ASP A 70 11.23 -16.33 23.21
N PHE A 71 10.92 -15.43 22.27
CA PHE A 71 9.75 -15.57 21.40
C PHE A 71 9.74 -16.91 20.65
N LEU A 72 10.85 -17.25 19.96
CA LEU A 72 10.99 -18.51 19.25
C LEU A 72 10.99 -19.71 20.22
N ARG A 73 11.71 -19.59 21.35
CA ARG A 73 11.76 -20.64 22.40
C ARG A 73 10.37 -21.01 22.92
N HIS A 74 9.49 -20.02 23.06
CA HIS A 74 8.11 -20.21 23.54
C HIS A 74 7.12 -20.52 22.40
N GLY A 75 7.60 -20.96 21.24
CA GLY A 75 6.74 -21.41 20.12
C GLY A 75 6.12 -20.29 19.29
N GLY A 76 6.55 -19.04 19.49
CA GLY A 76 6.18 -17.94 18.62
C GLY A 76 6.71 -18.17 17.19
N LYS A 77 5.89 -17.88 16.19
CA LYS A 77 6.23 -18.08 14.77
C LYS A 77 6.66 -16.75 14.16
N LEU A 78 7.93 -16.65 13.79
CA LEU A 78 8.48 -15.46 13.16
C LEU A 78 8.74 -15.72 11.68
N HIS A 79 8.11 -14.94 10.82
CA HIS A 79 8.25 -14.98 9.37
C HIS A 79 8.97 -13.72 8.88
N ILE A 80 9.94 -13.90 7.98
CA ILE A 80 10.62 -12.79 7.30
C ILE A 80 10.12 -12.70 5.87
N ALA A 81 9.43 -11.60 5.54
CA ALA A 81 8.85 -11.39 4.21
C ALA A 81 9.94 -11.10 3.18
N THR A 82 10.02 -11.96 2.17
CA THR A 82 11.05 -11.95 1.13
C THR A 82 10.49 -12.63 -0.14
N PRO A 83 10.90 -12.23 -1.37
CA PRO A 83 11.84 -11.14 -1.69
C PRO A 83 11.19 -9.76 -1.73
N LYS A 84 9.85 -9.69 -1.67
CA LYS A 84 9.12 -8.42 -1.69
C LYS A 84 9.04 -7.84 -0.28
N PHE A 85 9.27 -6.54 -0.18
CA PHE A 85 9.13 -5.82 1.07
C PHE A 85 7.66 -5.77 1.51
N LEU A 86 7.43 -6.03 2.80
CA LEU A 86 6.12 -5.91 3.43
C LEU A 86 5.99 -4.51 4.02
N HIS A 87 5.14 -3.65 3.45
CA HIS A 87 4.90 -2.29 3.97
C HIS A 87 3.61 -2.15 4.82
N HIS A 88 2.91 -3.27 5.07
CA HIS A 88 1.71 -3.28 5.91
C HIS A 88 2.04 -3.01 7.38
N LYS A 89 1.09 -2.40 8.10
CA LYS A 89 1.06 -2.34 9.56
C LYS A 89 -0.32 -2.75 10.04
N PHE A 90 -0.52 -4.04 10.25
CA PHE A 90 -1.75 -4.54 10.86
C PHE A 90 -1.52 -5.71 11.81
N CYS A 91 -2.48 -5.88 12.72
CA CYS A 91 -2.55 -6.99 13.64
C CYS A 91 -3.98 -7.48 13.75
N ILE A 92 -4.18 -8.80 13.82
CA ILE A 92 -5.45 -9.45 14.11
C ILE A 92 -5.30 -10.19 15.43
N ILE A 93 -6.21 -9.94 16.36
CA ILE A 93 -6.22 -10.53 17.70
C ILE A 93 -7.53 -11.30 17.87
N ASP A 94 -7.42 -12.57 18.22
CA ASP A 94 -8.52 -13.51 18.51
C ASP A 94 -9.63 -13.57 17.44
N ASN A 95 -9.33 -13.18 16.20
CA ASN A 95 -10.32 -13.01 15.12
C ASN A 95 -11.46 -12.06 15.44
N LYS A 96 -11.21 -11.12 16.37
CA LYS A 96 -12.20 -10.18 16.86
C LYS A 96 -11.72 -8.73 16.82
N THR A 97 -10.42 -8.51 16.99
CA THR A 97 -9.86 -7.17 16.95
C THR A 97 -8.87 -7.06 15.79
N ILE A 98 -8.99 -5.99 15.01
CA ILE A 98 -8.02 -5.59 14.00
C ILE A 98 -7.41 -4.26 14.43
N ILE A 99 -6.08 -4.18 14.41
CA ILE A 99 -5.35 -2.91 14.51
C ILE A 99 -4.75 -2.66 13.12
N ASN A 100 -4.97 -1.49 12.56
CA ASN A 100 -4.38 -1.09 11.27
C ASN A 100 -4.06 0.40 11.27
N GLY A 101 -3.00 0.82 10.59
CA GLY A 101 -2.66 2.23 10.46
C GLY A 101 -1.32 2.47 9.79
N SER A 102 -0.76 3.65 10.02
CA SER A 102 0.54 4.07 9.50
C SER A 102 1.69 3.71 10.46
N TYR A 103 1.39 3.61 11.76
CA TYR A 103 2.37 3.44 12.84
C TYR A 103 3.19 2.15 12.73
N ASN A 104 4.49 2.28 12.48
CA ASN A 104 5.46 1.18 12.61
C ASN A 104 5.74 0.86 14.09
N TRP A 105 5.99 -0.41 14.42
CA TRP A 105 6.19 -0.83 15.81
C TRP A 105 7.66 -0.63 16.24
N THR A 106 8.10 0.63 16.20
CA THR A 106 9.47 1.06 16.51
C THR A 106 9.43 2.15 17.58
N TYR A 107 10.57 2.37 18.26
CA TYR A 107 10.70 3.47 19.22
C TYR A 107 10.53 4.84 18.56
N PHE A 108 11.04 5.02 17.34
CA PHE A 108 11.02 6.30 16.62
C PHE A 108 9.63 6.68 16.09
N ALA A 109 8.73 5.72 15.87
CA ALA A 109 7.38 6.03 15.41
C ALA A 109 6.60 6.90 16.43
N GLN A 110 7.00 6.92 17.70
CA GLN A 110 6.38 7.77 18.72
C GLN A 110 6.57 9.27 18.48
N SER A 111 7.63 9.66 17.77
CA SER A 111 7.92 11.06 17.46
C SER A 111 7.38 11.52 16.10
N ASN A 112 6.77 10.62 15.34
CA ASN A 112 6.18 10.92 14.03
C ASN A 112 4.68 11.21 14.16
N ASP A 113 4.13 11.92 13.19
CA ASP A 113 2.68 12.09 13.05
C ASP A 113 2.08 10.84 12.41
N GLU A 114 1.53 9.96 13.24
CA GLU A 114 1.12 8.60 12.89
C GLU A 114 -0.23 8.31 13.52
N ASN A 115 -0.97 7.34 12.97
CA ASN A 115 -2.22 6.90 13.57
C ASN A 115 -2.39 5.37 13.52
N ILE A 116 -3.27 4.88 14.40
CA ILE A 116 -3.88 3.56 14.28
C ILE A 116 -5.40 3.65 14.39
N LEU A 117 -6.06 2.70 13.75
CA LEU A 117 -7.47 2.37 13.90
C LEU A 117 -7.56 1.01 14.57
N VAL A 118 -8.24 0.94 15.71
CA VAL A 118 -8.60 -0.29 16.39
C VAL A 118 -10.06 -0.60 16.06
N ILE A 119 -10.31 -1.75 15.47
CA ILE A 119 -11.64 -2.21 15.06
C ILE A 119 -11.97 -3.46 15.85
N THR A 120 -13.08 -3.43 16.60
CA THR A 120 -13.68 -4.62 17.23
C THR A 120 -14.84 -5.09 16.37
N LEU A 121 -14.69 -6.31 15.85
CA LEU A 121 -15.63 -6.99 14.98
C LEU A 121 -16.70 -7.71 15.79
N ASP A 122 -17.88 -7.78 15.20
CA ASP A 122 -18.96 -8.68 15.57
C ASP A 122 -19.12 -9.70 14.45
N THR A 123 -18.69 -10.94 14.69
CA THR A 123 -18.71 -12.01 13.69
C THR A 123 -20.12 -12.48 13.32
N ALA A 124 -21.16 -12.01 14.02
CA ALA A 124 -22.54 -12.20 13.58
C ALA A 124 -22.90 -11.30 12.37
N ILE A 125 -22.10 -10.25 12.11
CA ILE A 125 -22.29 -9.32 11.00
C ILE A 125 -21.45 -9.80 9.81
N HIS A 126 -22.10 -9.87 8.65
CA HIS A 126 -21.49 -10.38 7.41
C HIS A 126 -20.34 -9.50 6.93
N GLU A 127 -20.50 -8.18 7.01
CA GLU A 127 -19.50 -7.19 6.63
C GLU A 127 -18.24 -7.29 7.48
N ASP A 128 -18.40 -7.45 8.80
CA ASP A 128 -17.30 -7.64 9.75
C ASP A 128 -16.54 -8.95 9.45
N THR A 129 -17.28 -10.01 9.10
CA THR A 129 -16.70 -11.31 8.72
C THR A 129 -15.91 -11.24 7.41
N LYS A 130 -16.43 -10.51 6.40
CA LYS A 130 -15.71 -10.26 5.15
C LYS A 130 -14.41 -9.49 5.39
N LEU A 131 -14.46 -8.46 6.23
CA LEU A 131 -13.29 -7.65 6.59
C LEU A 131 -12.21 -8.52 7.25
N LEU A 132 -12.60 -9.31 8.26
CA LEU A 132 -11.70 -10.27 8.91
C LEU A 132 -11.06 -11.22 7.89
N THR A 133 -11.87 -11.82 7.04
CA THR A 133 -11.43 -12.81 6.05
C THR A 133 -10.37 -12.21 5.11
N ALA A 134 -10.55 -10.95 4.68
CA ALA A 134 -9.57 -10.28 3.82
C ALA A 134 -8.21 -10.08 4.51
N PHE A 135 -8.21 -9.63 5.77
CA PHE A 135 -6.97 -9.48 6.55
C PHE A 135 -6.32 -10.83 6.84
N GLU A 136 -7.09 -11.84 7.22
CA GLU A 136 -6.59 -13.20 7.46
C GLU A 136 -6.00 -13.81 6.20
N ALA A 137 -6.68 -13.68 5.05
CA ALA A 137 -6.19 -14.16 3.77
C ALA A 137 -4.86 -13.49 3.39
N LYS A 138 -4.73 -12.18 3.62
CA LYS A 138 -3.49 -11.44 3.36
C LYS A 138 -2.36 -11.87 4.29
N HIS A 139 -2.63 -12.03 5.58
CA HIS A 139 -1.63 -12.54 6.53
C HIS A 139 -1.19 -13.95 6.18
N LYS A 140 -2.14 -14.84 5.86
CA LYS A 140 -1.86 -16.21 5.42
C LYS A 140 -1.02 -16.24 4.14
N PHE A 141 -1.33 -15.39 3.16
CA PHE A 141 -0.52 -15.24 1.96
C PHE A 141 0.94 -14.89 2.29
N PHE A 142 1.17 -13.96 3.22
CA PHE A 142 2.52 -13.63 3.64
C PHE A 142 3.23 -14.82 4.26
N CYS A 143 2.61 -15.49 5.23
CA CYS A 143 3.20 -16.65 5.91
C CYS A 143 3.50 -17.82 4.97
N ASP A 144 2.58 -18.13 4.05
CA ASP A 144 2.66 -19.35 3.24
C ASP A 144 3.43 -19.18 1.93
N LYS A 145 3.41 -17.97 1.35
CA LYS A 145 3.84 -17.72 -0.04
C LYS A 145 4.88 -16.62 -0.20
N ALA A 146 5.01 -15.71 0.76
CA ALA A 146 5.85 -14.52 0.62
C ALA A 146 6.73 -14.26 1.84
N SER A 147 7.13 -15.32 2.56
CA SER A 147 8.06 -15.23 3.66
C SER A 147 8.78 -16.55 3.92
N GLN A 148 9.83 -16.48 4.74
CA GLN A 148 10.52 -17.64 5.31
C GLN A 148 10.21 -17.72 6.81
N LEU A 149 9.86 -18.90 7.31
CA LEU A 149 9.68 -19.15 8.74
C LEU A 149 11.04 -19.36 9.41
N MET A 150 11.28 -18.64 10.50
CA MET A 150 12.49 -18.76 11.32
C MET A 150 12.28 -19.82 12.40
N ASN A 151 13.23 -20.75 12.51
CA ASN A 151 13.21 -21.80 13.52
C ASN A 151 14.11 -21.43 14.71
N GLU A 152 15.21 -20.73 14.44
CA GLU A 152 16.15 -20.28 15.46
C GLU A 152 16.67 -18.87 15.17
N ILE A 153 17.28 -18.24 16.17
CA ILE A 153 17.83 -16.87 16.02
C ILE A 153 18.94 -16.85 14.98
N ALA A 154 19.70 -17.95 14.85
CA ALA A 154 20.81 -18.02 13.91
C ALA A 154 20.36 -17.77 12.47
N ASP A 155 19.12 -18.19 12.12
CA ASP A 155 18.48 -17.94 10.83
C ASP A 155 18.35 -16.45 10.51
N LEU A 156 18.30 -15.57 11.52
CA LEU A 156 18.19 -14.13 11.33
C LEU A 156 19.51 -13.46 10.93
N ASN A 157 20.65 -14.12 11.16
CA ASN A 157 21.97 -13.54 10.84
C ASN A 157 22.14 -13.28 9.34
N GLN A 158 21.60 -14.14 8.48
CA GLN A 158 21.69 -13.98 7.01
C GLN A 158 21.07 -12.66 6.53
N PHE A 159 19.99 -12.21 7.19
CA PHE A 159 19.29 -10.97 6.82
C PHE A 159 19.96 -9.71 7.39
N LYS A 160 20.83 -9.86 8.38
CA LYS A 160 21.64 -8.76 8.94
C LYS A 160 22.64 -8.23 7.92
N GLU A 161 23.24 -9.13 7.14
CA GLU A 161 24.27 -8.79 6.14
C GLU A 161 23.67 -8.33 4.80
N GLN A 162 22.55 -8.93 4.39
CA GLN A 162 21.93 -8.68 3.08
C GLN A 162 20.90 -7.55 3.06
N GLY A 163 20.51 -7.01 4.22
CA GLY A 163 19.37 -6.11 4.29
C GLY A 163 19.50 -4.93 3.33
N LYS A 164 18.59 -4.85 2.37
CA LYS A 164 18.49 -3.70 1.47
C LYS A 164 18.09 -2.49 2.31
N VAL A 165 18.52 -1.30 1.90
CA VAL A 165 17.95 -0.02 2.37
C VAL A 165 16.54 0.13 1.74
N ALA A 166 15.70 -0.91 1.88
CA ALA A 166 14.41 -1.02 1.23
C ALA A 166 13.42 -0.04 1.84
N ALA A 167 13.57 0.24 3.14
CA ALA A 167 12.77 1.19 3.88
C ALA A 167 12.80 2.61 3.30
N LEU A 168 14.00 3.17 3.16
CA LEU A 168 14.19 4.51 2.62
C LEU A 168 13.83 4.54 1.13
N LEU A 169 14.24 3.52 0.36
CA LEU A 169 13.88 3.45 -1.05
C LEU A 169 12.37 3.37 -1.25
N LEU A 170 11.64 2.59 -0.45
CA LEU A 170 10.20 2.41 -0.64
C LEU A 170 9.39 3.58 -0.11
N ALA A 171 9.80 4.22 0.99
CA ALA A 171 9.21 5.47 1.42
C ALA A 171 9.42 6.57 0.36
N GLN A 172 10.63 6.66 -0.22
CA GLN A 172 10.92 7.57 -1.32
C GLN A 172 10.10 7.24 -2.58
N LEU A 173 9.96 5.95 -2.91
CA LEU A 173 9.15 5.51 -4.05
C LEU A 173 7.66 5.78 -3.84
N ASP A 174 7.13 5.56 -2.63
CA ASP A 174 5.74 5.85 -2.27
C ASP A 174 5.48 7.37 -2.30
N GLU A 175 6.37 8.20 -1.73
CA GLU A 175 6.26 9.67 -1.80
C GLU A 175 6.40 10.20 -3.24
N ASP A 176 7.34 9.67 -4.02
CA ASP A 176 7.51 10.04 -5.41
C ASP A 176 6.31 9.61 -6.26
N GLU A 177 5.72 8.45 -5.99
CA GLU A 177 4.51 7.98 -6.66
C GLU A 177 3.31 8.85 -6.28
N ILE A 178 3.10 9.15 -5.00
CA ILE A 178 2.04 10.05 -4.52
C ILE A 178 2.18 11.43 -5.17
N ARG A 179 3.39 12.01 -5.17
CA ARG A 179 3.68 13.30 -5.81
C ARG A 179 3.33 13.25 -7.30
N LEU A 180 3.74 12.21 -8.01
CA LEU A 180 3.47 12.10 -9.44
C LEU A 180 2.00 11.84 -9.77
N ARG A 181 1.27 11.12 -8.93
CA ARG A 181 -0.17 10.95 -9.04
C ARG A 181 -0.89 12.30 -8.91
N GLN A 182 -0.48 13.12 -7.93
CA GLN A 182 -1.02 14.46 -7.75
C GLN A 182 -0.69 15.38 -8.93
N GLU A 183 0.57 15.40 -9.37
CA GLU A 183 1.00 16.20 -10.51
C GLU A 183 0.30 15.80 -11.82
N LEU A 184 0.08 14.49 -12.04
CA LEU A 184 -0.69 14.01 -13.18
C LEU A 184 -2.14 14.47 -13.11
N GLU A 185 -2.78 14.37 -11.94
CA GLU A 185 -4.16 14.82 -11.76
C GLU A 185 -4.29 16.33 -12.03
N ASP A 186 -3.33 17.13 -11.57
CA ASP A 186 -3.31 18.57 -11.82
C ASP A 186 -3.05 18.90 -13.29
N ASP A 187 -2.19 18.14 -13.98
CA ASP A 187 -1.99 18.28 -15.42
C ASP A 187 -3.23 17.85 -16.23
N VAL A 188 -3.98 16.84 -15.79
CA VAL A 188 -5.30 16.50 -16.37
C VAL A 188 -6.25 17.69 -16.24
N LYS A 189 -6.37 18.29 -15.04
CA LYS A 189 -7.23 19.46 -14.84
C LYS A 189 -6.83 20.63 -15.74
N LYS A 190 -5.52 20.93 -15.82
CA LYS A 190 -5.00 21.97 -16.72
C LYS A 190 -5.33 21.70 -18.18
N SER A 191 -5.20 20.45 -18.64
CA SER A 191 -5.57 20.10 -20.02
C SER A 191 -7.05 20.33 -20.31
N PHE A 192 -7.92 20.01 -19.35
CA PHE A 192 -9.36 20.30 -19.44
C PHE A 192 -9.65 21.80 -19.45
N ASP A 193 -9.05 22.56 -18.53
CA ASP A 193 -9.22 24.02 -18.45
C ASP A 193 -8.74 24.71 -19.74
N GLU A 194 -7.61 24.28 -20.27
CA GLU A 194 -7.05 24.79 -21.51
C GLU A 194 -7.95 24.46 -22.71
N ALA A 195 -8.47 23.23 -22.79
CA ALA A 195 -9.40 22.84 -23.84
C ALA A 195 -10.70 23.65 -23.80
N LEU A 196 -11.24 23.92 -22.60
CA LEU A 196 -12.40 24.78 -22.42
C LEU A 196 -12.09 26.23 -22.81
N ARG A 197 -10.90 26.74 -22.48
CA ARG A 197 -10.45 28.11 -22.81
C ARG A 197 -10.38 28.36 -24.33
N ILE A 198 -10.05 27.33 -25.11
CA ILE A 198 -10.00 27.39 -26.57
C ILE A 198 -11.27 26.82 -27.24
N GLU A 199 -12.35 26.70 -26.48
CA GLU A 199 -13.69 26.32 -26.95
C GLU A 199 -13.81 24.89 -27.51
N ILE A 200 -12.91 23.97 -27.14
CA ILE A 200 -13.07 22.55 -27.46
C ILE A 200 -14.14 21.94 -26.53
N PRO A 201 -15.21 21.33 -27.08
CA PRO A 201 -16.35 20.87 -26.28
C PRO A 201 -16.01 19.59 -25.51
N ILE A 202 -15.49 19.72 -24.29
CA ILE A 202 -15.22 18.61 -23.37
C ILE A 202 -16.29 18.51 -22.28
N SER A 203 -16.67 17.28 -21.92
CA SER A 203 -17.67 17.04 -20.86
C SER A 203 -17.07 17.29 -19.47
N ILE A 204 -17.60 18.27 -18.74
CA ILE A 204 -17.21 18.59 -17.35
C ILE A 204 -17.45 17.39 -16.42
N LEU A 205 -18.41 16.53 -16.73
CA LEU A 205 -18.71 15.30 -15.97
C LEU A 205 -17.51 14.34 -15.92
N LEU A 206 -16.54 14.45 -16.83
CA LEU A 206 -15.33 13.65 -16.79
C LEU A 206 -14.42 14.02 -15.60
N LEU A 207 -14.37 15.29 -15.19
CA LEU A 207 -13.60 15.71 -14.01
C LEU A 207 -14.27 15.24 -12.71
N GLU A 208 -15.60 15.26 -12.65
CA GLU A 208 -16.35 14.67 -11.53
C GLU A 208 -16.13 13.16 -11.49
N ARG A 209 -16.14 12.51 -12.64
CA ARG A 209 -15.88 11.08 -12.77
C ARG A 209 -14.47 10.70 -12.34
N MET A 210 -13.47 11.53 -12.63
CA MET A 210 -12.09 11.30 -12.18
C MET A 210 -11.99 11.20 -10.65
N LYS A 211 -12.73 12.03 -9.91
CA LYS A 211 -12.79 11.95 -8.45
C LYS A 211 -13.41 10.63 -7.97
N LEU A 212 -14.47 10.18 -8.66
CA LEU A 212 -15.15 8.90 -8.35
C LEU A 212 -14.29 7.67 -8.67
N ASP A 213 -13.45 7.76 -9.70
CA ASP A 213 -12.56 6.68 -10.12
C ASP A 213 -11.32 6.56 -9.19
N GLY A 214 -11.12 7.50 -8.26
CA GLY A 214 -10.00 7.47 -7.30
C GLY A 214 -8.77 8.28 -7.72
N GLY A 215 -8.94 9.26 -8.62
CA GLY A 215 -7.90 10.20 -9.06
C GLY A 215 -7.46 10.02 -10.51
N GLY A 216 -6.52 10.84 -10.95
CA GLY A 216 -6.11 10.94 -12.36
C GLY A 216 -5.62 9.62 -12.99
N VAL A 217 -4.83 8.83 -12.26
CA VAL A 217 -4.28 7.56 -12.80
C VAL A 217 -5.38 6.55 -13.10
N GLU A 218 -6.27 6.26 -12.15
CA GLU A 218 -7.28 5.22 -12.29
C GLU A 218 -8.35 5.63 -13.32
N PHE A 219 -8.66 6.92 -13.38
CA PHE A 219 -9.49 7.51 -14.42
C PHE A 219 -8.92 7.26 -15.83
N ILE A 220 -7.63 7.54 -16.03
CA ILE A 220 -6.96 7.33 -17.32
C ILE A 220 -6.88 5.84 -17.66
N LYS A 221 -6.49 4.97 -16.71
CA LYS A 221 -6.44 3.52 -16.92
C LYS A 221 -7.76 2.94 -17.38
N ARG A 222 -8.87 3.39 -16.80
CA ARG A 222 -10.20 2.98 -17.22
C ARG A 222 -10.49 3.40 -18.67
N ILE A 223 -10.15 4.64 -19.04
CA ILE A 223 -10.33 5.13 -20.41
C ILE A 223 -9.48 4.33 -21.40
N LEU A 224 -8.19 4.16 -21.12
CA LEU A 224 -7.28 3.38 -21.95
C LEU A 224 -7.74 1.93 -22.08
N HIS A 225 -8.22 1.31 -21.00
CA HIS A 225 -8.75 -0.05 -21.04
C HIS A 225 -9.92 -0.16 -22.03
N ASP A 226 -10.85 0.79 -22.00
CA ASP A 226 -11.98 0.82 -22.93
C ASP A 226 -11.50 0.99 -24.40
N GLU A 227 -10.54 1.88 -24.65
CA GLU A 227 -10.00 2.17 -25.98
C GLU A 227 -9.22 0.99 -26.55
N MET A 228 -8.34 0.40 -25.75
CA MET A 228 -7.56 -0.77 -26.12
C MET A 228 -8.44 -2.00 -26.38
N THR A 229 -9.59 -2.10 -25.69
CA THR A 229 -10.53 -3.22 -25.86
C THR A 229 -11.45 -3.02 -27.06
N SER A 230 -11.99 -1.82 -27.24
CA SER A 230 -12.91 -1.50 -28.34
C SER A 230 -12.20 -1.24 -29.67
N GLY A 231 -10.92 -0.88 -29.64
CA GLY A 231 -10.18 -0.41 -30.81
C GLY A 231 -10.61 0.98 -31.28
N GLU A 232 -11.54 1.65 -30.58
CA GLU A 232 -12.02 2.98 -30.91
C GLU A 232 -11.55 4.01 -29.89
N MET A 233 -11.01 5.13 -30.38
CA MET A 233 -10.67 6.26 -29.52
C MET A 233 -11.93 6.92 -28.95
N LYS A 234 -11.86 7.35 -27.69
CA LYS A 234 -12.98 8.06 -27.07
C LYS A 234 -13.22 9.40 -27.77
N SER A 235 -14.44 9.89 -27.63
CA SER A 235 -14.87 11.16 -28.23
C SER A 235 -14.07 12.37 -27.77
N GLY A 236 -13.47 12.32 -26.57
CA GLY A 236 -12.60 13.38 -26.07
C GLY A 236 -11.33 13.52 -26.91
N PHE A 237 -10.63 12.41 -27.18
CA PHE A 237 -9.45 12.40 -28.04
C PHE A 237 -9.77 12.86 -29.46
N ARG A 238 -10.83 12.30 -30.06
CA ARG A 238 -11.24 12.64 -31.43
C ARG A 238 -11.48 14.14 -31.63
N LYS A 239 -12.05 14.81 -30.63
CA LYS A 239 -12.27 16.26 -30.66
C LYS A 239 -10.97 17.08 -30.61
N LEU A 240 -9.97 16.57 -29.89
CA LEU A 240 -8.64 17.20 -29.85
C LEU A 240 -7.86 17.00 -31.16
N GLU A 241 -8.21 15.97 -31.93
CA GLU A 241 -7.64 15.68 -33.24
C GLU A 241 -8.22 16.56 -34.37
N GLU A 242 -9.44 17.09 -34.20
CA GLU A 242 -10.15 17.85 -35.23
C GLU A 242 -9.33 19.02 -35.83
N PRO A 243 -9.59 19.41 -37.10
CA PRO A 243 -8.60 20.10 -37.92
C PRO A 243 -8.13 21.46 -37.39
N ILE A 244 -8.95 22.18 -36.62
CA ILE A 244 -8.59 23.49 -36.05
C ILE A 244 -9.41 23.75 -34.76
N PRO A 245 -8.77 24.00 -33.59
CA PRO A 245 -7.34 23.86 -33.30
C PRO A 245 -6.96 22.41 -32.94
N HIS A 246 -5.93 21.87 -33.62
CA HIS A 246 -5.38 20.57 -33.29
C HIS A 246 -4.61 20.63 -31.97
N ARG A 247 -5.11 19.95 -30.93
CA ARG A 247 -4.58 20.01 -29.56
C ARG A 247 -4.46 18.63 -28.91
N VAL A 248 -3.93 17.67 -29.67
CA VAL A 248 -3.64 16.31 -29.16
C VAL A 248 -2.65 16.34 -27.98
N ASP A 249 -1.88 17.42 -27.80
CA ASP A 249 -1.06 17.70 -26.62
C ASP A 249 -1.87 17.85 -25.31
N LEU A 250 -3.19 18.03 -25.39
CA LEU A 250 -4.10 18.07 -24.24
C LEU A 250 -4.71 16.72 -23.89
N SER A 251 -4.44 15.68 -24.70
CA SER A 251 -5.02 14.36 -24.51
C SER A 251 -4.46 13.64 -23.27
N LEU A 252 -5.24 12.68 -22.75
CA LEU A 252 -4.82 11.85 -21.62
C LEU A 252 -3.66 10.93 -22.03
N GLU A 253 -3.72 10.46 -23.27
CA GLU A 253 -2.77 9.61 -23.96
C GLU A 253 -1.42 10.33 -24.12
N TYR A 254 -1.44 11.63 -24.44
CA TYR A 254 -0.25 12.45 -24.42
C TYR A 254 0.35 12.53 -23.01
N LEU A 255 -0.46 12.77 -21.97
CA LEU A 255 0.06 12.80 -20.60
C LEU A 255 0.73 11.46 -20.21
N VAL A 256 0.14 10.33 -20.58
CA VAL A 256 0.69 8.99 -20.33
C VAL A 256 2.01 8.76 -21.08
N SER A 257 2.13 9.28 -22.30
CA SER A 257 3.34 9.11 -23.12
C SER A 257 4.55 9.85 -22.54
N ARG A 258 4.35 10.89 -21.72
CA ARG A 258 5.44 11.70 -21.15
C ARG A 258 6.32 10.87 -20.22
N PRO A 259 7.67 10.91 -20.37
CA PRO A 259 8.62 10.14 -19.54
C PRO A 259 8.38 10.25 -18.03
N LYS A 260 7.93 11.44 -17.59
CA LYS A 260 7.60 11.74 -16.19
C LYS A 260 6.52 10.82 -15.60
N TYR A 261 5.50 10.45 -16.37
CA TYR A 261 4.31 9.74 -15.87
C TYR A 261 4.29 8.25 -16.22
N GLN A 262 5.17 7.78 -17.11
CA GLN A 262 5.17 6.38 -17.59
C GLN A 262 5.18 5.35 -16.46
N LYS A 263 5.86 5.59 -15.35
CA LYS A 263 5.91 4.64 -14.21
C LYS A 263 4.58 4.43 -13.47
N LEU A 264 3.56 5.26 -13.72
CA LEU A 264 2.23 5.12 -13.13
C LEU A 264 1.34 4.14 -13.91
N PHE A 265 1.78 3.73 -15.10
CA PHE A 265 1.06 2.92 -16.06
C PHE A 265 1.85 1.65 -16.42
N SER A 266 1.16 0.66 -16.98
CA SER A 266 1.78 -0.56 -17.49
C SER A 266 2.51 -0.30 -18.80
N ASP A 267 3.51 -1.13 -19.11
CA ASP A 267 4.27 -1.01 -20.37
C ASP A 267 3.35 -1.05 -21.61
N LYS A 268 2.28 -1.86 -21.56
CA LYS A 268 1.29 -1.95 -22.64
C LYS A 268 0.51 -0.65 -22.85
N GLU A 269 0.10 0.01 -21.77
CA GLU A 269 -0.62 1.30 -21.82
C GLU A 269 0.30 2.40 -22.36
N VAL A 270 1.56 2.43 -21.89
CA VAL A 270 2.57 3.39 -22.34
C VAL A 270 2.90 3.20 -23.82
N GLU A 271 3.10 1.96 -24.26
CA GLU A 271 3.39 1.64 -25.67
C GLU A 271 2.23 2.01 -26.58
N PHE A 272 0.99 1.72 -26.16
CA PHE A 272 -0.23 2.13 -26.86
C PHE A 272 -0.27 3.66 -27.06
N CYS A 273 -0.08 4.42 -25.98
CA CYS A 273 -0.10 5.88 -26.02
C CYS A 273 1.04 6.45 -26.87
N LYS A 274 2.28 5.94 -26.75
CA LYS A 274 3.43 6.38 -27.56
C LYS A 274 3.20 6.14 -29.04
N LYS A 275 2.67 4.97 -29.41
CA LYS A 275 2.32 4.65 -30.80
C LYS A 275 1.28 5.63 -31.33
N LEU A 276 0.27 5.96 -30.53
CA LEU A 276 -0.72 6.96 -30.91
C LEU A 276 -0.08 8.35 -31.10
N MET A 277 0.76 8.80 -30.16
CA MET A 277 1.41 10.12 -30.23
C MET A 277 2.38 10.28 -31.41
N SER A 278 2.96 9.17 -31.89
CA SER A 278 3.85 9.17 -33.06
C SER A 278 3.16 9.67 -34.33
N ALA A 279 1.84 9.47 -34.47
CA ALA A 279 1.08 9.95 -35.62
C ALA A 279 1.03 11.49 -35.69
N TYR A 280 1.31 12.17 -34.58
CA TYR A 280 1.22 13.62 -34.42
C TYR A 280 2.57 14.28 -34.11
N ASN A 281 3.69 13.54 -34.21
CA ASN A 281 5.04 14.02 -33.84
C ASN A 281 5.18 14.46 -32.37
N LEU A 282 4.45 13.80 -31.46
CA LEU A 282 4.41 14.12 -30.02
C LEU A 282 5.13 13.07 -29.13
N CYS A 283 6.14 12.37 -29.67
CA CYS A 283 6.92 11.34 -28.96
C CYS A 283 8.01 11.90 -28.05
#